data_AF-A0A0V0GHE5-F1
#
_entry.id   AF-A0A0V0GHE5-F1
#
_cell.length_a   1.000
_cell.length_b   1.000
_cell.length_c   1.000
_cell.angle_alpha   90.00
_cell.angle_beta   90.00
_cell.angle_gamma   90.00
#
_symmetry.space_group_name_H-M   'P 1'
#
loop_
_entity.id
_entity.type
_entity.pdbx_description
1 polymer ?
#
loop_
_entity_poly.entity_id
_entity_poly.type
_entity_poly.pdbx_seq_one_letter_code
_entity_poly.pdbx_strand_id
1 'polypeptide(L)'
;MQGVNSIANRAFESLFERQAQAEKIRSVQGTIQRFRTLFNLPSAIRESISKGEYDLAVREYRKANSIVLPSHVGILKRVVGEVEKVMQEFKGMLYKSLEDP
;
A
#
# COMPACT_ATOMS: atom_id res chain seq x y z
N MET A 1 -42.18 14.56 21.70
CA MET A 1 -41.45 13.50 20.96
C MET A 1 -40.32 14.07 20.09
N GLN A 2 -40.56 15.02 19.17
CA GLN A 2 -39.51 15.55 18.27
C GLN A 2 -38.33 16.25 18.99
N GLY A 3 -38.57 17.03 20.06
CA GLY A 3 -37.50 17.73 20.79
C GLY A 3 -36.58 16.83 21.62
N VAL A 4 -37.04 15.65 22.04
CA VAL A 4 -36.20 14.68 22.76
C VAL A 4 -35.24 14.00 21.79
N ASN A 5 -35.70 13.76 20.55
CA ASN A 5 -34.90 13.13 19.51
C ASN A 5 -33.76 14.05 19.02
N SER A 6 -34.00 15.37 18.93
CA SER A 6 -32.95 16.34 18.57
C SER A 6 -31.89 16.50 19.65
N ILE A 7 -32.29 16.49 20.93
CA ILE A 7 -31.35 16.54 22.07
C ILE A 7 -30.51 15.26 22.14
N ALA A 8 -31.14 14.09 21.94
CA ALA A 8 -30.43 12.81 21.89
C ALA A 8 -29.43 12.77 20.73
N ASN A 9 -29.83 13.17 19.52
CA ASN A 9 -28.93 13.21 18.36
C ASN A 9 -27.72 14.12 18.63
N ARG A 10 -27.92 15.32 19.19
CA ARG A 10 -26.82 16.23 19.54
C ARG A 10 -25.90 15.66 20.62
N ALA A 11 -26.45 14.93 21.59
CA ALA A 11 -25.67 14.31 22.66
C ALA A 11 -24.80 13.14 22.14
N PHE A 12 -25.33 12.35 21.19
CA PHE A 12 -24.64 11.17 20.65
C PHE A 12 -23.85 11.43 19.37
N GLU A 13 -23.99 12.60 18.74
CA GLU A 13 -23.28 12.96 17.51
C GLU A 13 -21.77 12.74 17.64
N SER A 14 -21.16 13.29 18.71
CA SER A 14 -19.72 13.10 18.98
C SER A 14 -19.33 11.64 19.26
N LEU A 15 -20.25 10.83 19.76
CA LEU A 15 -20.03 9.39 19.99
C LEU A 15 -20.05 8.63 18.67
N PHE A 16 -21.01 8.92 17.79
CA PHE A 16 -21.09 8.31 16.46
C PHE A 16 -19.92 8.71 15.57
N GLU A 17 -19.48 9.97 15.62
CA GLU A 17 -18.28 10.42 14.91
C GLU A 17 -17.04 9.64 15.37
N ARG A 18 -16.86 9.47 16.69
CA ARG A 18 -15.75 8.68 17.25
C ARG A 18 -15.84 7.20 16.88
N GLN A 19 -17.04 6.62 16.88
CA GLN A 19 -17.26 5.25 16.45
C GLN A 19 -16.87 5.07 14.98
N ALA A 20 -17.36 5.94 14.09
CA ALA A 20 -17.03 5.92 12.67
C ALA A 20 -15.53 6.09 12.43
N GLN A 21 -14.86 6.96 13.19
CA GLN A 21 -13.41 7.11 13.15
C GLN A 21 -12.68 5.83 13.57
N ALA A 22 -13.12 5.20 14.66
CA ALA A 22 -12.54 3.95 15.14
C ALA A 22 -12.72 2.80 14.13
N GLU A 23 -13.89 2.70 13.50
CA GLU A 23 -14.15 1.72 12.43
C GLU A 23 -13.25 1.95 11.22
N LYS A 24 -13.07 3.20 10.80
CA LYS A 24 -12.14 3.56 9.72
C LYS A 24 -10.70 3.15 10.05
N ILE A 25 -10.24 3.42 11.27
CA ILE A 25 -8.90 3.02 11.73
C ILE A 25 -8.74 1.51 11.67
N ARG A 26 -9.71 0.74 12.19
CA ARG A 26 -9.67 -0.73 12.16
C ARG A 26 -9.64 -1.27 10.74
N SER A 27 -10.42 -0.68 9.82
CA SER A 27 -10.42 -1.07 8.41
C SER A 27 -9.06 -0.83 7.74
N VAL A 28 -8.44 0.32 7.98
CA VAL A 28 -7.11 0.65 7.46
C VAL A 28 -6.06 -0.30 8.03
N GLN A 29 -6.07 -0.51 9.35
CA GLN A 29 -5.15 -1.42 10.03
C GLN A 29 -5.27 -2.85 9.48
N GLY A 30 -6.50 -3.36 9.33
CA GLY A 30 -6.74 -4.68 8.75
C GLY A 30 -6.21 -4.80 7.32
N THR A 31 -6.35 -3.75 6.51
CA THR A 31 -5.83 -3.72 5.13
C THR A 31 -4.30 -3.73 5.11
N ILE A 32 -3.64 -2.88 5.90
CA ILE A 32 -2.18 -2.83 6.00
C ILE A 32 -1.64 -4.17 6.48
N GLN A 33 -2.27 -4.78 7.47
CA GLN A 33 -1.79 -6.04 8.03
C GLN A 33 -1.99 -7.22 7.08
N ARG A 34 -3.13 -7.30 6.39
CA ARG A 34 -3.41 -8.34 5.39
C ARG A 34 -2.47 -8.28 4.18
N PHE A 35 -2.11 -7.07 3.74
CA PHE A 35 -1.28 -6.87 2.55
C PHE A 35 0.14 -6.35 2.89
N ARG A 36 0.62 -6.59 4.11
CA ARG A 36 1.89 -6.04 4.62
C ARG A 36 3.07 -6.30 3.68
N THR A 37 3.15 -7.51 3.13
CA THR A 37 4.20 -7.87 2.16
C THR A 37 4.15 -6.96 0.93
N LEU A 38 2.97 -6.73 0.35
CA LEU A 38 2.83 -5.86 -0.82
C LEU A 38 3.23 -4.41 -0.50
N PHE A 39 2.78 -3.87 0.64
CA PHE A 39 3.18 -2.52 1.09
C PHE A 39 4.69 -2.37 1.28
N ASN A 40 5.39 -3.45 1.66
CA ASN A 40 6.83 -3.44 1.88
C ASN A 40 7.66 -3.68 0.61
N LEU A 41 7.05 -4.18 -0.47
CA LEU A 41 7.77 -4.56 -1.69
C LEU A 41 8.59 -3.42 -2.31
N PRO A 42 8.09 -2.17 -2.44
CA PRO A 42 8.89 -1.08 -3.01
C PRO A 42 10.23 -0.91 -2.28
N SER A 43 10.20 -0.89 -0.95
CA SER A 43 11.40 -0.74 -0.13
C SER A 43 12.32 -1.95 -0.21
N ALA A 44 11.76 -3.16 -0.17
CA ALA A 44 12.53 -4.40 -0.29
C ALA A 44 13.26 -4.50 -1.64
N ILE A 45 12.58 -4.14 -2.73
CA ILE A 45 13.18 -4.12 -4.08
C ILE A 45 14.30 -3.07 -4.14
N ARG A 46 14.08 -1.84 -3.63
CA ARG A 46 15.12 -0.80 -3.57
C ARG A 46 16.34 -1.26 -2.76
N GLU A 47 16.11 -1.95 -1.63
CA GLU A 47 17.18 -2.50 -0.80
C GLU A 47 18.00 -3.54 -1.56
N SER A 48 17.36 -4.54 -2.18
CA SER A 48 18.05 -5.55 -2.99
C SER A 48 18.84 -4.94 -4.15
N ILE A 49 18.28 -3.93 -4.83
CA ILE A 49 18.99 -3.19 -5.88
C ILE A 49 20.25 -2.52 -5.32
N SER A 50 20.15 -1.84 -4.18
CA SER A 50 21.30 -1.14 -3.57
C SER A 50 22.43 -2.08 -3.15
N LYS A 51 22.12 -3.34 -2.84
CA LYS A 51 23.09 -4.38 -2.50
C LYS A 51 23.66 -5.13 -3.71
N GLY A 52 23.19 -4.84 -4.92
CA GLY A 52 23.56 -5.60 -6.13
C GLY A 52 22.83 -6.94 -6.26
N GLU A 53 21.84 -7.22 -5.42
CA GLU A 53 21.08 -8.47 -5.38
C GLU A 53 19.95 -8.47 -6.43
N TYR A 54 20.31 -8.33 -7.71
CA TYR A 54 19.36 -8.05 -8.79
C TYR A 54 18.35 -9.19 -9.04
N ASP A 55 18.77 -10.45 -8.93
CA ASP A 55 17.87 -11.60 -9.06
C ASP A 55 16.80 -11.64 -7.97
N LEU A 56 17.16 -11.22 -6.75
CA LEU A 56 16.21 -11.08 -5.64
C LEU A 56 15.22 -9.95 -5.94
N ALA A 57 15.71 -8.79 -6.39
CA ALA A 57 14.84 -7.66 -6.78
C ALA A 57 13.81 -8.08 -7.84
N VAL A 58 14.22 -8.78 -8.89
CA VAL A 58 13.33 -9.28 -9.96
C VAL A 58 12.35 -10.32 -9.44
N ARG A 59 12.76 -11.20 -8.53
CA ARG A 59 11.88 -12.19 -7.91
C ARG A 59 10.78 -11.54 -7.07
N GLU A 60 11.13 -10.57 -6.24
CA GLU A 60 10.17 -9.82 -5.42
C GLU A 60 9.18 -9.03 -6.29
N TYR A 61 9.66 -8.42 -7.38
CA TYR A 61 8.80 -7.79 -8.38
C TYR A 61 7.77 -8.76 -8.98
N ARG A 62 8.19 -9.99 -9.35
CA ARG A 62 7.27 -11.01 -9.89
C ARG A 62 6.20 -11.44 -8.88
N LYS A 63 6.53 -11.51 -7.59
CA LYS A 63 5.56 -11.80 -6.53
C LYS A 63 4.47 -10.74 -6.46
N ALA A 64 4.84 -9.46 -6.59
CA ALA A 64 3.88 -8.35 -6.61
C ALA A 64 2.78 -8.59 -7.66
N ASN A 65 3.17 -8.94 -8.89
CA ASN A 65 2.23 -9.16 -9.99
C ASN A 65 1.25 -10.32 -9.75
N SER A 66 1.66 -11.36 -9.01
CA SER A 66 0.78 -12.49 -8.67
C SER A 66 -0.28 -12.16 -7.60
N ILE A 67 0.01 -11.20 -6.70
CA ILE A 67 -0.86 -10.83 -5.58
C ILE A 67 -1.96 -9.84 -6.00
N VAL A 68 -1.75 -9.11 -7.10
CA VAL A 68 -2.59 -7.98 -7.51
C VAL A 68 -3.89 -8.43 -8.20
N LEU A 69 -3.86 -9.58 -8.87
CA LEU A 69 -4.96 -10.13 -9.67
C LEU A 69 -6.31 -10.31 -8.93
N PRO A 70 -6.38 -10.59 -7.61
CA PRO A 70 -7.68 -10.76 -6.92
C PRO A 70 -8.21 -9.52 -6.18
N SER A 71 -7.47 -8.42 -6.07
CA SER A 71 -7.72 -7.42 -5.02
C SER A 71 -8.39 -6.11 -5.50
N HIS A 72 -9.66 -5.91 -5.12
CA HIS A 72 -10.48 -4.71 -5.45
C HIS A 72 -10.14 -3.45 -4.62
N VAL A 73 -8.98 -3.40 -3.96
CA VAL A 73 -8.64 -2.32 -3.04
C VAL A 73 -7.79 -1.26 -3.75
N GLY A 74 -8.36 -0.08 -4.00
CA GLY A 74 -7.71 1.00 -4.76
C GLY A 74 -6.37 1.48 -4.19
N ILE A 75 -6.09 1.27 -2.89
CA ILE A 75 -4.77 1.58 -2.30
C ILE A 75 -3.68 0.63 -2.82
N LEU A 76 -4.01 -0.64 -3.08
CA LEU A 76 -3.03 -1.63 -3.56
C LEU A 76 -2.59 -1.28 -4.99
N LYS A 77 -3.49 -0.74 -5.82
CA LYS A 77 -3.13 -0.21 -7.14
C LYS A 77 -2.04 0.85 -7.08
N ARG A 78 -2.05 1.71 -6.05
CA ARG A 78 -0.99 2.71 -5.84
C ARG A 78 0.34 2.07 -5.47
N VAL A 79 0.32 1.07 -4.59
CA VAL A 79 1.52 0.32 -4.21
C VAL A 79 2.15 -0.35 -5.43
N VAL A 80 1.33 -0.93 -6.30
CA VAL A 80 1.81 -1.55 -7.56
C VAL A 80 2.44 -0.51 -8.49
N GLY A 81 1.82 0.66 -8.64
CA GLY A 81 2.40 1.75 -9.42
C GLY A 81 3.77 2.18 -8.90
N GLU A 82 3.95 2.23 -7.57
CA GLU A 82 5.26 2.50 -6.98
C GLU A 82 6.27 1.36 -7.23
N VAL A 83 5.85 0.11 -7.14
CA VAL A 83 6.68 -1.05 -7.49
C VAL A 83 7.14 -0.98 -8.95
N GLU A 84 6.23 -0.66 -9.87
CA GLU A 84 6.56 -0.48 -11.30
C GLU A 84 7.56 0.66 -11.51
N LYS A 85 7.35 1.80 -10.84
CA LYS A 85 8.27 2.94 -10.92
C LYS A 85 9.69 2.59 -10.46
N VAL A 86 9.82 1.90 -9.32
CA VAL A 86 11.12 1.39 -8.83
C VAL A 86 11.78 0.50 -9.90
N MET A 87 11.00 -0.36 -10.54
CA MET A 87 11.53 -1.29 -11.52
C MET A 87 11.98 -0.59 -12.82
N GLN A 88 11.29 0.48 -13.22
CA GLN A 88 11.70 1.32 -14.36
C GLN A 88 12.98 2.10 -14.06
N GLU A 89 13.09 2.68 -12.86
CA GLU A 89 14.33 3.35 -12.40
C GLU A 89 15.52 2.40 -12.46
N PHE A 90 15.33 1.17 -11.96
CA PHE A 90 16.35 0.13 -12.01
C PHE A 90 16.75 -0.28 -13.43
N LYS A 91 15.75 -0.51 -14.30
CA LYS A 91 15.99 -0.82 -15.71
C LYS A 91 16.86 0.27 -16.36
N GLY A 92 16.53 1.54 -16.13
CA GLY A 92 17.31 2.67 -16.63
C GLY A 92 18.75 2.72 -16.10
N MET A 93 18.96 2.38 -14.82
CA MET A 93 20.30 2.25 -14.26
C MET A 93 21.12 1.14 -14.96
N LEU A 94 20.53 -0.04 -15.17
CA LEU A 94 21.21 -1.15 -15.83
C LEU A 94 21.62 -0.80 -17.27
N TYR A 95 20.75 -0.14 -18.04
CA TYR A 95 21.13 0.29 -19.40
C TYR A 95 22.31 1.25 -19.40
N LYS A 96 22.31 2.25 -18.51
CA LYS A 96 23.43 3.19 -18.39
C LYS A 96 24.74 2.49 -18.03
N SER A 97 24.69 1.51 -17.13
CA SER A 97 25.86 0.71 -16.76
C SER A 97 26.38 -0.17 -17.89
N LEU A 98 25.57 -0.47 -18.91
CA LEU A 98 26.02 -1.20 -20.10
C LEU A 98 26.60 -0.27 -21.17
N GLU A 99 26.21 1.00 -21.17
CA GLU A 99 26.71 2.03 -22.09
C GLU A 99 28.09 2.58 -21.68
N ASP A 100 28.47 2.45 -20.41
CA ASP A 100 29.77 2.86 -19.84
C ASP A 100 30.33 1.72 -18.95
N PRO A 101 31.13 0.77 -19.51
CA PRO A 101 31.55 -0.45 -18.83
C PRO A 101 32.56 -0.26 -17.68
#